data_AF-A0A947BH21-F1
#
_entry.id   AF-A0A947BH21-F1
#
_cell.length_a   1.000
_cell.length_b   1.000
_cell.length_c   1.000
_cell.angle_alpha   90.00
_cell.angle_beta   90.00
_cell.angle_gamma   90.00
#
_symmetry.space_group_name_H-M   'P 1'
#
loop_
_entity.id
_entity.type
_entity.pdbx_description
1 polymer ?
#
loop_
_entity_poly.entity_id
_entity_poly.type
_entity_poly.pdbx_seq_one_letter_code
_entity_poly.pdbx_strand_id
1 'polypeptide(L)'
;MHAFNHQVANELREIAALLNAQHANPFRCNAYLHAADTLDNTPQNIAELMQAEGIRGLIALPGIGEGIARSIYEYIATGRMSRLENLKGAADPVALFRSIPTVGRALAERIHDTLQVESLEALENAVRSGQLARVEGLGTKRREAIGSWLKQHLDQQRRRPEQMRQDNVMPTVTLILKVDEEYRAKAAAGSLPAIAPKRFNPRNKAWLPILHTTYDHWHFTALYSNTARAHNLNRVHDWVVIYFYDDHHREGQHTVVTETHGKLKGERVVRGREPECLQIYAPASTGR
;
A
#
# COMPACT_ATOMS: atom_id res chain seq x y z
N MET A 1 -29.52 2.87 12.18
CA MET A 1 -28.37 1.97 12.04
C MET A 1 -28.25 1.55 10.58
N HIS A 2 -27.28 2.08 9.82
CA HIS A 2 -27.16 1.80 8.38
C HIS A 2 -26.39 0.50 8.15
N ALA A 3 -26.98 -0.45 7.41
CA ALA A 3 -26.35 -1.74 7.13
C ALA A 3 -24.95 -1.60 6.49
N PHE A 4 -24.78 -0.62 5.60
CA PHE A 4 -23.50 -0.35 4.96
C PHE A 4 -22.45 0.21 5.94
N ASN A 5 -22.81 1.15 6.82
CA ASN A 5 -21.88 1.67 7.84
C ASN A 5 -21.36 0.52 8.73
N HIS A 6 -22.26 -0.36 9.19
CA HIS A 6 -21.89 -1.53 9.98
C HIS A 6 -20.96 -2.50 9.26
N GLN A 7 -21.20 -2.69 7.96
CA GLN A 7 -20.31 -3.51 7.14
C GLN A 7 -18.90 -2.92 7.14
N VAL A 8 -18.75 -1.61 6.88
CA VAL A 8 -17.43 -0.95 6.90
C VAL A 8 -16.81 -0.98 8.31
N ALA A 9 -17.59 -0.76 9.36
CA ALA A 9 -17.11 -0.85 10.74
C ALA A 9 -16.55 -2.23 11.08
N ASN A 10 -17.17 -3.31 10.59
CA ASN A 10 -16.68 -4.67 10.80
C ASN A 10 -15.33 -4.91 10.11
N GLU A 11 -15.12 -4.37 8.90
CA GLU A 11 -13.81 -4.43 8.23
C GLU A 11 -12.73 -3.71 9.06
N LEU A 12 -13.05 -2.54 9.64
CA LEU A 12 -12.13 -1.80 10.52
C LEU A 12 -11.82 -2.55 11.82
N ARG A 13 -12.83 -3.21 12.44
CA ARG A 13 -12.61 -4.09 13.61
C ARG A 13 -11.71 -5.26 13.28
N GLU A 14 -11.86 -5.84 12.10
CA GLU A 14 -10.99 -6.93 11.66
C GLU A 14 -9.55 -6.46 11.47
N ILE A 15 -9.33 -5.25 10.93
CA ILE A 15 -8.00 -4.62 10.90
C ILE A 15 -7.41 -4.52 12.31
N ALA A 16 -8.18 -4.00 13.27
CA ALA A 16 -7.71 -3.85 14.65
C ALA A 16 -7.33 -5.21 15.27
N ALA A 17 -8.16 -6.24 15.08
CA ALA A 17 -7.89 -7.59 15.57
C ALA A 17 -6.61 -8.18 14.97
N LEU A 18 -6.39 -8.00 13.66
CA LEU A 18 -5.18 -8.47 12.98
C LEU A 18 -3.93 -7.74 13.45
N LEU A 19 -3.97 -6.42 13.56
CA LEU A 19 -2.86 -5.62 14.07
C LEU A 19 -2.49 -6.05 15.51
N ASN A 20 -3.48 -6.27 16.36
CA ASN A 20 -3.26 -6.73 17.73
C ASN A 20 -2.62 -8.13 17.76
N ALA A 21 -3.15 -9.08 16.98
CA ALA A 21 -2.61 -10.44 16.89
C ALA A 21 -1.17 -10.48 16.33
N GLN A 22 -0.81 -9.49 15.51
CA GLN A 22 0.53 -9.33 14.94
C GLN A 22 1.48 -8.52 15.84
N HIS A 23 1.06 -8.16 17.05
CA HIS A 23 1.84 -7.32 17.99
C HIS A 23 2.25 -5.97 17.37
N ALA A 24 1.39 -5.39 16.53
CA ALA A 24 1.58 -4.05 16.00
C ALA A 24 1.33 -2.98 17.07
N ASN A 25 1.51 -1.71 16.70
CA ASN A 25 1.36 -0.58 17.61
C ASN A 25 -0.08 -0.51 18.22
N PRO A 26 -0.23 -0.57 19.57
CA PRO A 26 -1.53 -0.53 20.24
C PRO A 26 -2.36 0.73 19.94
N PHE A 27 -1.73 1.89 19.78
CA PHE A 27 -2.42 3.13 19.43
C PHE A 27 -3.14 3.00 18.09
N ARG A 28 -2.52 2.28 17.13
CA ARG A 28 -3.11 2.06 15.82
C ARG A 28 -4.31 1.11 15.90
N CYS A 29 -4.20 0.03 16.68
CA CYS A 29 -5.32 -0.87 16.94
C CYS A 29 -6.53 -0.09 17.49
N ASN A 30 -6.29 0.75 18.51
CA ASN A 30 -7.34 1.56 19.13
C ASN A 30 -7.95 2.58 18.15
N ALA A 31 -7.16 3.20 17.28
CA ALA A 31 -7.68 4.12 16.26
C ALA A 31 -8.71 3.44 15.33
N TYR A 32 -8.44 2.20 14.89
CA TYR A 32 -9.40 1.44 14.07
C TYR A 32 -10.66 1.04 14.85
N LEU A 33 -10.54 0.68 16.13
CA LEU A 33 -11.69 0.38 16.98
C LEU A 33 -12.58 1.62 17.18
N HIS A 34 -11.97 2.76 17.53
CA HIS A 34 -12.70 4.02 17.68
C HIS A 34 -13.40 4.45 16.40
N ALA A 35 -12.74 4.32 15.24
CA ALA A 35 -13.37 4.62 13.97
C ALA A 35 -14.55 3.68 13.67
N ALA A 36 -14.43 2.38 13.96
CA ALA A 36 -15.53 1.44 13.80
C ALA A 36 -16.74 1.82 14.68
N ASP A 37 -16.50 2.19 15.93
CA ASP A 37 -17.56 2.61 16.84
C ASP A 37 -18.21 3.93 16.39
N THR A 38 -17.42 4.87 15.85
CA THR A 38 -17.96 6.08 15.22
C THR A 38 -18.87 5.75 14.05
N LEU A 39 -18.46 4.84 13.16
CA LEU A 39 -19.28 4.47 11.99
C LEU A 39 -20.63 3.83 12.37
N ASP A 40 -20.63 2.96 13.37
CA ASP A 40 -21.85 2.30 13.87
C ASP A 40 -22.84 3.31 14.48
N ASN A 41 -22.31 4.32 15.17
CA ASN A 41 -23.12 5.35 15.82
C ASN A 41 -23.43 6.56 14.91
N THR A 42 -22.88 6.61 13.70
CA THR A 42 -23.14 7.69 12.75
C THR A 42 -24.55 7.54 12.17
N PRO A 43 -25.44 8.54 12.36
CA PRO A 43 -26.83 8.46 11.90
C PRO A 43 -26.98 8.63 10.39
N GLN A 44 -25.97 9.18 9.71
CA GLN A 44 -25.94 9.37 8.26
C GLN A 44 -25.24 8.20 7.57
N ASN A 45 -25.68 7.85 6.37
CA ASN A 45 -24.99 6.87 5.53
C ASN A 45 -23.63 7.45 5.06
N ILE A 46 -22.53 6.74 5.31
CA ILE A 46 -21.19 7.25 4.98
C ILE A 46 -20.91 7.34 3.47
N ALA A 47 -21.60 6.56 2.64
CA ALA A 47 -21.50 6.69 1.19
C ALA A 47 -22.18 7.97 0.69
N GLU A 48 -23.32 8.33 1.28
CA GLU A 48 -24.01 9.60 1.00
C GLU A 48 -23.20 10.80 1.52
N LEU A 49 -22.62 10.68 2.72
CA LEU A 49 -21.71 11.69 3.28
C LEU A 49 -20.50 11.89 2.35
N MET A 50 -19.90 10.80 1.86
CA MET A 50 -18.79 10.86 0.92
C MET A 50 -19.20 11.52 -0.41
N GLN A 51 -20.40 11.27 -0.89
CA GLN A 51 -20.91 11.90 -2.11
C GLN A 51 -21.15 13.41 -1.94
N ALA A 52 -21.66 13.82 -0.77
CA ALA A 52 -21.99 15.22 -0.47
C ALA A 52 -20.76 16.07 -0.12
N GLU A 53 -19.87 15.55 0.72
CA GLU A 53 -18.79 16.32 1.36
C GLU A 53 -17.39 15.82 0.98
N GLY A 54 -17.30 14.70 0.27
CA GLY A 54 -16.04 14.03 0.00
C GLY A 54 -15.41 13.45 1.27
N ILE A 55 -14.10 13.19 1.20
CA ILE A 55 -13.27 12.61 2.25
C ILE A 55 -13.23 13.51 3.48
N ARG A 56 -13.46 14.81 3.30
CA ARG A 56 -13.53 15.77 4.41
C ARG A 56 -14.71 15.49 5.32
N GLY A 57 -15.85 15.06 4.77
CA GLY A 57 -16.98 14.61 5.58
C GLY A 57 -16.60 13.41 6.46
N LEU A 58 -15.86 12.45 5.90
CA LEU A 58 -15.35 11.30 6.66
C LEU A 58 -14.36 11.71 7.74
N ILE A 59 -13.41 12.61 7.43
CA ILE A 59 -12.39 13.10 8.37
C ILE A 59 -13.02 13.93 9.50
N ALA A 60 -14.15 14.59 9.25
CA ALA A 60 -14.87 15.36 10.26
C ALA A 60 -15.52 14.46 11.34
N LEU A 61 -15.69 13.16 11.07
CA LEU A 61 -16.23 12.22 12.04
C LEU A 61 -15.19 11.94 13.16
N PRO A 62 -15.62 11.90 14.44
CA PRO A 62 -14.71 11.66 15.56
C PRO A 62 -13.91 10.35 15.40
N GLY A 63 -12.60 10.41 15.65
CA GLY A 63 -11.74 9.21 15.59
C GLY A 63 -11.40 8.72 14.17
N ILE A 64 -11.85 9.42 13.12
CA ILE A 64 -11.52 9.09 11.72
C ILE A 64 -10.44 10.05 11.20
N GLY A 65 -9.18 9.61 11.27
CA GLY A 65 -8.05 10.32 10.63
C GLY A 65 -7.94 10.04 9.12
N GLU A 66 -7.05 10.76 8.42
CA GLU A 66 -6.95 10.70 6.94
C GLU A 66 -6.73 9.27 6.39
N GLY A 67 -5.89 8.46 7.04
CA GLY A 67 -5.60 7.09 6.57
C GLY A 67 -6.81 6.15 6.72
N ILE A 68 -7.59 6.31 7.80
CA ILE A 68 -8.82 5.54 7.99
C ILE A 68 -9.89 6.03 7.00
N ALA A 69 -10.03 7.35 6.84
CA ALA A 69 -10.94 7.93 5.85
C ALA A 69 -10.62 7.43 4.43
N ARG A 70 -9.33 7.28 4.08
CA ARG A 70 -8.91 6.71 2.79
C ARG A 70 -9.28 5.25 2.66
N SER A 71 -9.08 4.44 3.70
CA SER A 71 -9.47 3.03 3.70
C SER A 71 -10.99 2.86 3.53
N ILE A 72 -11.78 3.70 4.20
CA ILE A 72 -13.24 3.75 4.04
C ILE A 72 -13.61 4.17 2.62
N TYR A 73 -12.97 5.22 2.11
CA TYR A 73 -13.21 5.71 0.77
C TYR A 73 -12.92 4.64 -0.30
N GLU A 74 -11.78 3.95 -0.19
CA GLU A 74 -11.42 2.85 -1.10
C GLU A 74 -12.51 1.77 -1.10
N TYR A 75 -13.02 1.43 0.08
CA TYR A 75 -14.10 0.47 0.21
C TYR A 75 -15.40 0.94 -0.44
N ILE A 76 -15.77 2.21 -0.27
CA ILE A 76 -16.93 2.81 -0.94
C ILE A 76 -16.75 2.78 -2.47
N ALA A 77 -15.56 3.14 -2.96
CA ALA A 77 -15.30 3.27 -4.39
C ALA A 77 -15.12 1.93 -5.11
N THR A 78 -14.57 0.92 -4.43
CA THR A 78 -14.11 -0.33 -5.07
C THR A 78 -14.73 -1.59 -4.47
N GLY A 79 -15.38 -1.50 -3.31
CA GLY A 79 -15.83 -2.65 -2.53
C GLY A 79 -14.69 -3.40 -1.84
N ARG A 80 -13.47 -2.85 -1.82
CA ARG A 80 -12.27 -3.47 -1.27
C ARG A 80 -11.53 -2.53 -0.33
N MET A 81 -10.88 -3.11 0.68
CA MET A 81 -10.05 -2.38 1.63
C MET A 81 -8.64 -2.98 1.60
N SER A 82 -7.75 -2.38 0.81
CA SER A 82 -6.40 -2.88 0.57
C SER A 82 -5.64 -3.09 1.87
N ARG A 83 -5.79 -2.18 2.85
CA ARG A 83 -5.17 -2.33 4.18
C ARG A 83 -5.52 -3.66 4.85
N LEU A 84 -6.79 -4.07 4.80
CA LEU A 84 -7.24 -5.34 5.38
C LEU A 84 -6.74 -6.53 4.58
N GLU A 85 -6.82 -6.47 3.24
CA GLU A 85 -6.30 -7.53 2.37
C GLU A 85 -4.80 -7.76 2.59
N ASN A 86 -4.03 -6.69 2.77
CA ASN A 86 -2.59 -6.75 3.02
C ASN A 86 -2.28 -7.42 4.35
N LEU A 87 -2.98 -7.05 5.44
CA LEU A 87 -2.82 -7.69 6.75
C LEU A 87 -3.20 -9.17 6.75
N LYS A 88 -4.07 -9.59 5.82
CA LYS A 88 -4.45 -10.99 5.59
C LYS A 88 -3.52 -11.74 4.64
N GLY A 89 -2.47 -11.11 4.10
CA GLY A 89 -1.66 -11.66 3.02
C GLY A 89 -2.51 -12.06 1.81
N ALA A 90 -3.59 -11.32 1.56
CA ALA A 90 -4.62 -11.59 0.56
C ALA A 90 -4.59 -10.59 -0.60
N ALA A 91 -3.58 -9.71 -0.66
CA ALA A 91 -3.44 -8.68 -1.68
C ALA A 91 -3.66 -9.25 -3.09
N ASP A 92 -4.52 -8.60 -3.87
CA ASP A 92 -4.76 -8.95 -5.27
C ASP A 92 -4.68 -7.71 -6.19
N PRO A 93 -3.46 -7.24 -6.51
CA PRO A 93 -3.25 -6.03 -7.31
C PRO A 93 -3.97 -6.08 -8.66
N VAL A 94 -4.05 -7.26 -9.27
CA VAL A 94 -4.76 -7.45 -10.54
C VAL A 94 -6.26 -7.21 -10.38
N ALA A 95 -6.88 -7.72 -9.32
CA ALA A 95 -8.29 -7.45 -9.05
C ALA A 95 -8.53 -5.99 -8.66
N LEU A 96 -7.63 -5.40 -7.86
CA LEU A 96 -7.68 -4.00 -7.48
C LEU A 96 -7.60 -3.08 -8.70
N PHE A 97 -6.62 -3.24 -9.59
CA PHE A 97 -6.48 -2.38 -10.77
C PHE A 97 -7.63 -2.51 -11.75
N ARG A 98 -8.34 -3.65 -11.76
CA ARG A 98 -9.57 -3.84 -12.54
C ARG A 98 -10.75 -3.01 -12.04
N SER A 99 -10.67 -2.37 -10.87
CA SER A 99 -11.66 -1.38 -10.45
C SER A 99 -11.62 -0.12 -11.30
N ILE A 100 -10.52 0.11 -12.04
CA ILE A 100 -10.36 1.26 -12.94
C ILE A 100 -11.11 0.94 -14.25
N PRO A 101 -12.09 1.75 -14.68
CA PRO A 101 -12.97 1.42 -15.82
C PRO A 101 -12.26 1.09 -17.15
N THR A 102 -11.05 1.63 -17.36
CA THR A 102 -10.25 1.41 -18.58
C THR A 102 -9.24 0.26 -18.48
N VAL A 103 -9.20 -0.43 -17.34
CA VAL A 103 -8.21 -1.45 -17.02
C VAL A 103 -8.89 -2.83 -16.95
N GLY A 104 -8.80 -3.57 -18.05
CA GLY A 104 -9.16 -4.98 -18.09
C GLY A 104 -8.11 -5.88 -17.45
N ARG A 105 -8.43 -7.17 -17.28
CA ARG A 105 -7.55 -8.17 -16.65
C ARG A 105 -6.13 -8.21 -17.23
N ALA A 106 -6.00 -8.35 -18.55
CA ALA A 106 -4.69 -8.44 -19.20
C ALA A 106 -3.84 -7.17 -18.99
N LEU A 107 -4.48 -6.00 -18.95
CA LEU A 107 -3.76 -4.75 -18.68
C LEU A 107 -3.37 -4.64 -17.20
N ALA A 108 -4.25 -5.01 -16.28
CA ALA A 108 -3.94 -5.05 -14.85
C ALA A 108 -2.78 -5.99 -14.55
N GLU A 109 -2.77 -7.19 -15.15
CA GLU A 109 -1.65 -8.14 -15.11
C GLU A 109 -0.38 -7.46 -15.61
N ARG A 110 -0.38 -6.87 -16.82
CA ARG A 110 0.81 -6.17 -17.34
C ARG A 110 1.29 -5.01 -16.47
N ILE A 111 0.39 -4.20 -15.91
CA ILE A 111 0.75 -3.10 -15.01
C ILE A 111 1.47 -3.64 -13.78
N HIS A 112 0.86 -4.60 -13.08
CA HIS A 112 1.46 -5.24 -11.92
C HIS A 112 2.78 -5.92 -12.29
N ASP A 113 2.80 -6.56 -13.45
CA ASP A 113 3.92 -7.36 -13.92
C ASP A 113 5.16 -6.52 -14.24
N THR A 114 4.96 -5.42 -14.96
CA THR A 114 6.02 -4.53 -15.41
C THR A 114 6.49 -3.60 -14.31
N LEU A 115 5.58 -3.10 -13.48
CA LEU A 115 5.89 -2.05 -12.50
C LEU A 115 6.06 -2.59 -11.07
N GLN A 116 5.58 -3.82 -10.80
CA GLN A 116 5.60 -4.44 -9.47
C GLN A 116 4.96 -3.57 -8.37
N VAL A 117 3.95 -2.79 -8.78
CA VAL A 117 3.10 -2.00 -7.88
C VAL A 117 1.90 -2.83 -7.42
N GLU A 118 1.49 -2.64 -6.17
CA GLU A 118 0.45 -3.46 -5.52
C GLU A 118 -0.75 -2.66 -5.00
N SER A 119 -0.75 -1.31 -5.10
CA SER A 119 -1.88 -0.45 -4.68
C SER A 119 -2.13 0.69 -5.65
N LEU A 120 -3.27 1.36 -5.47
CA LEU A 120 -3.67 2.51 -6.28
C LEU A 120 -2.75 3.72 -6.06
N GLU A 121 -2.22 3.94 -4.86
CA GLU A 121 -1.27 5.01 -4.57
C GLU A 121 0.09 4.77 -5.22
N ALA A 122 0.57 3.52 -5.17
CA ALA A 122 1.79 3.13 -5.87
C ALA A 122 1.61 3.29 -7.40
N LEU A 123 0.42 2.97 -7.91
CA LEU A 123 0.07 3.20 -9.31
C LEU A 123 -0.01 4.71 -9.65
N GLU A 124 -0.57 5.55 -8.78
CA GLU A 124 -0.59 7.02 -8.97
C GLU A 124 0.84 7.58 -9.02
N ASN A 125 1.72 7.12 -8.13
CA ASN A 125 3.13 7.48 -8.16
C ASN A 125 3.81 7.05 -9.47
N ALA A 126 3.49 5.86 -9.98
CA ALA A 126 3.96 5.39 -11.27
C ALA A 126 3.42 6.22 -12.46
N VAL A 127 2.20 6.76 -12.35
CA VAL A 127 1.66 7.73 -13.33
C VAL A 127 2.49 9.01 -13.29
N ARG A 128 2.67 9.60 -12.10
CA ARG A 128 3.36 10.88 -11.90
C ARG A 128 4.83 10.84 -12.33
N SER A 129 5.50 9.73 -12.08
CA SER A 129 6.90 9.52 -12.48
C SER A 129 7.07 9.08 -13.94
N GLY A 130 5.98 8.96 -14.71
CA GLY A 130 6.02 8.55 -16.12
C GLY A 130 6.28 7.06 -16.34
N GLN A 131 6.34 6.25 -15.28
CA GLN A 131 6.67 4.82 -15.36
C GLN A 131 5.64 3.99 -16.11
N LEU A 132 4.38 4.45 -16.19
CA LEU A 132 3.36 3.82 -17.05
C LEU A 132 3.79 3.73 -18.53
N ALA A 133 4.75 4.55 -18.98
CA ALA A 133 5.32 4.42 -20.33
C ALA A 133 6.05 3.09 -20.57
N ARG A 134 6.50 2.40 -19.51
CA ARG A 134 7.15 1.10 -19.59
C ARG A 134 6.17 -0.04 -19.85
N VAL A 135 4.87 0.17 -19.59
CA VAL A 135 3.85 -0.87 -19.74
C VAL A 135 3.47 -1.03 -21.22
N GLU A 136 3.86 -2.15 -21.81
CA GLU A 136 3.57 -2.44 -23.21
C GLU A 136 2.05 -2.44 -23.52
N GLY A 137 1.70 -1.91 -24.69
CA GLY A 137 0.31 -1.82 -25.13
C GLY A 137 -0.53 -0.77 -24.38
N LEU A 138 0.10 0.14 -23.62
CA LEU A 138 -0.57 1.23 -22.92
C LEU A 138 -0.38 2.59 -23.65
N GLY A 139 -1.31 2.90 -24.55
CA GLY A 139 -1.33 4.17 -25.29
C GLY A 139 -1.54 5.40 -24.40
N THR A 140 -1.17 6.58 -24.89
CA THR A 140 -1.25 7.88 -24.17
C THR A 140 -2.64 8.14 -23.59
N LYS A 141 -3.69 8.02 -24.42
CA LYS A 141 -5.08 8.24 -23.98
C LYS A 141 -5.50 7.34 -22.80
N ARG A 142 -5.03 6.09 -22.77
CA ARG A 142 -5.33 5.18 -21.63
C ARG A 142 -4.54 5.56 -20.39
N ARG A 143 -3.27 5.98 -20.53
CA ARG A 143 -2.47 6.51 -19.40
C ARG A 143 -3.14 7.73 -18.78
N GLU A 144 -3.63 8.65 -19.61
CA GLU A 144 -4.37 9.84 -19.18
C GLU A 144 -5.68 9.47 -18.48
N ALA A 145 -6.42 8.47 -18.99
CA ALA A 145 -7.65 8.00 -18.36
C ALA A 145 -7.39 7.36 -16.99
N ILE A 146 -6.36 6.51 -16.87
CA ILE A 146 -5.93 5.92 -15.60
C ILE A 146 -5.50 7.03 -14.62
N GLY A 147 -4.67 7.97 -15.08
CA GLY A 147 -4.21 9.10 -14.26
C GLY A 147 -5.35 10.00 -13.81
N SER A 148 -6.32 10.28 -14.68
CA SER A 148 -7.51 11.08 -14.36
C SER A 148 -8.39 10.39 -13.33
N TRP A 149 -8.61 9.07 -13.48
CA TRP A 149 -9.36 8.29 -12.52
C TRP A 149 -8.66 8.26 -11.16
N LEU A 150 -7.35 7.93 -11.13
CA LEU A 150 -6.57 7.92 -9.89
C LEU A 150 -6.57 9.29 -9.23
N LYS A 151 -6.45 10.37 -10.01
CA LYS A 151 -6.57 11.73 -9.48
C LYS A 151 -7.98 11.94 -8.90
N GLN A 152 -9.04 11.72 -9.64
CA GLN A 152 -10.39 11.91 -9.12
C GLN A 152 -10.67 11.14 -7.82
N HIS A 153 -10.10 9.93 -7.71
CA HIS A 153 -10.35 9.04 -6.59
C HIS A 153 -9.33 9.21 -5.42
N LEU A 154 -8.08 9.61 -5.65
CA LEU A 154 -7.05 9.75 -4.61
C LEU A 154 -6.72 11.21 -4.26
N ASP A 155 -7.02 12.19 -5.14
CA ASP A 155 -6.59 13.59 -5.05
C ASP A 155 -7.35 14.43 -4.02
N GLN A 156 -8.20 13.83 -3.19
CA GLN A 156 -8.87 14.56 -2.11
C GLN A 156 -7.90 14.99 -0.99
N GLN A 157 -6.64 14.53 -1.02
CA GLN A 157 -5.55 15.09 -0.21
C GLN A 157 -5.03 16.46 -0.68
N ARG A 158 -5.35 16.94 -1.89
CA ARG A 158 -4.67 18.10 -2.49
C ARG A 158 -5.33 19.48 -2.30
N ARG A 159 -6.41 19.61 -1.51
CA ARG A 159 -6.87 20.95 -1.04
C ARG A 159 -6.05 21.46 0.16
N ARG A 160 -4.72 21.36 0.08
CA ARG A 160 -3.77 22.08 0.95
C ARG A 160 -3.17 23.27 0.16
N PRO A 161 -2.95 24.44 0.80
CA PRO A 161 -2.31 25.57 0.16
C PRO A 161 -0.94 25.21 -0.43
N GLU A 162 -0.54 25.90 -1.50
CA GLU A 162 0.72 25.68 -2.22
C GLU A 162 1.98 25.67 -1.34
N GLN A 163 1.97 26.38 -0.21
CA GLN A 163 3.06 26.42 0.76
C GLN A 163 3.35 25.09 1.48
N MET A 164 2.42 24.11 1.46
CA MET A 164 2.65 22.76 2.00
C MET A 164 3.02 21.72 0.92
N ARG A 165 3.14 22.12 -0.36
CA ARG A 165 3.46 21.20 -1.48
C ARG A 165 4.92 20.78 -1.57
N GLN A 166 5.82 21.36 -0.76
CA GLN A 166 7.26 21.07 -0.84
C GLN A 166 7.68 19.71 -0.29
N ASP A 167 6.77 18.98 0.35
CA ASP A 167 7.14 17.84 1.18
C ASP A 167 6.39 16.60 0.71
N ASN A 168 6.80 16.03 -0.43
CA ASN A 168 6.56 14.63 -0.78
C ASN A 168 7.43 13.75 0.14
N VAL A 169 7.26 13.91 1.47
CA VAL A 169 8.03 13.23 2.50
C VAL A 169 7.57 11.79 2.52
N MET A 170 8.42 10.94 1.98
CA MET A 170 8.35 9.50 2.10
C MET A 170 9.64 9.07 2.81
N PRO A 171 9.68 7.87 3.42
CA PRO A 171 10.93 7.30 3.88
C PRO A 171 12.00 7.37 2.78
N THR A 172 13.26 7.65 3.12
CA THR A 172 14.33 7.65 2.12
C THR A 172 14.52 6.24 1.55
N VAL A 173 15.08 6.11 0.34
CA VAL A 173 15.42 4.79 -0.21
C VAL A 173 16.33 4.02 0.75
N THR A 174 17.31 4.68 1.36
CA THR A 174 18.19 4.08 2.37
C THR A 174 17.40 3.50 3.55
N LEU A 175 16.40 4.22 4.05
CA LEU A 175 15.57 3.72 5.15
C LEU A 175 14.69 2.53 4.73
N ILE A 176 14.11 2.56 3.52
CA ILE A 176 13.33 1.45 2.98
C ILE A 176 14.21 0.20 2.81
N LEU A 177 15.44 0.35 2.29
CA LEU A 177 16.39 -0.75 2.14
C LEU A 177 16.86 -1.30 3.50
N LYS A 178 16.98 -0.45 4.53
CA LYS A 178 17.26 -0.90 5.90
C LYS A 178 16.13 -1.76 6.46
N VAL A 179 14.87 -1.38 6.23
CA VAL A 179 13.70 -2.18 6.63
C VAL A 179 13.64 -3.51 5.85
N ASP A 180 13.97 -3.51 4.55
CA ASP A 180 14.09 -4.74 3.74
C ASP A 180 15.14 -5.71 4.33
N GLU A 181 16.32 -5.19 4.67
CA GLU A 181 17.39 -5.97 5.26
C GLU A 181 17.01 -6.57 6.61
N GLU A 182 16.46 -5.74 7.52
CA GLU A 182 15.98 -6.18 8.83
C GLU A 182 14.92 -7.29 8.70
N TYR A 183 13.94 -7.07 7.82
CA TYR A 183 12.87 -8.04 7.57
C TYR A 183 13.44 -9.37 7.07
N ARG A 184 14.28 -9.37 6.03
CA ARG A 184 14.86 -10.60 5.47
C ARG A 184 15.74 -11.33 6.48
N ALA A 185 16.53 -10.61 7.28
CA ALA A 185 17.36 -11.22 8.32
C ALA A 185 16.52 -11.90 9.41
N LYS A 186 15.51 -11.21 9.94
CA LYS A 186 14.61 -11.77 10.97
C LYS A 186 13.72 -12.90 10.44
N ALA A 187 13.27 -12.80 9.18
CA ALA A 187 12.52 -13.85 8.52
C ALA A 187 13.37 -15.12 8.34
N ALA A 188 14.62 -14.99 7.90
CA ALA A 188 15.55 -16.11 7.76
C ALA A 188 15.90 -16.76 9.11
N ALA A 189 15.98 -15.96 10.18
CA ALA A 189 16.18 -16.45 11.54
C ALA A 189 14.93 -17.09 12.17
N GLY A 190 13.75 -17.01 11.54
CA GLY A 190 12.50 -17.52 12.09
C GLY A 190 12.00 -16.75 13.32
N SER A 191 12.44 -15.50 13.51
CA SER A 191 12.14 -14.71 14.71
C SER A 191 10.91 -13.80 14.57
N LEU A 192 10.24 -13.82 13.42
CA LEU A 192 9.05 -13.00 13.15
C LEU A 192 7.77 -13.81 13.41
N PRO A 193 6.69 -13.17 13.89
CA PRO A 193 5.37 -13.78 13.85
C PRO A 193 5.00 -14.10 12.39
N ALA A 194 4.30 -15.21 12.18
CA ALA A 194 3.81 -15.61 10.87
C ALA A 194 2.28 -15.49 10.81
N ILE A 195 1.77 -14.99 9.69
CA ILE A 195 0.34 -14.98 9.38
C ILE A 195 -0.01 -16.17 8.48
N ALA A 196 -1.27 -16.59 8.54
CA ALA A 196 -1.84 -17.54 7.59
C ALA A 196 -2.46 -16.75 6.42
N PRO A 197 -1.73 -16.57 5.30
CA PRO A 197 -2.27 -15.77 4.20
C PRO A 197 -3.53 -16.42 3.63
N LYS A 198 -4.51 -15.61 3.23
CA LYS A 198 -5.79 -16.14 2.67
C LYS A 198 -5.66 -16.62 1.22
N ARG A 199 -4.69 -16.10 0.48
CA ARG A 199 -4.38 -16.54 -0.90
C ARG A 199 -3.19 -17.47 -0.90
N PHE A 200 -3.18 -18.42 -1.84
CA PHE A 200 -2.08 -19.37 -2.05
C PHE A 200 -1.72 -20.17 -0.79
N ASN A 201 -2.73 -20.55 0.01
CA ASN A 201 -2.55 -21.27 1.27
C ASN A 201 -3.68 -22.29 1.51
N PRO A 202 -3.76 -23.38 0.73
CA PRO A 202 -4.86 -24.34 0.82
C PRO A 202 -4.95 -25.05 2.18
N ARG A 203 -3.87 -25.08 2.95
CA ARG A 203 -3.82 -25.70 4.28
C ARG A 203 -4.04 -24.72 5.43
N ASN A 204 -4.32 -23.44 5.14
CA ASN A 204 -4.49 -22.36 6.11
C ASN A 204 -3.39 -22.31 7.19
N LYS A 205 -2.14 -22.60 6.81
CA LYS A 205 -1.00 -22.61 7.73
C LYS A 205 -0.46 -21.20 7.89
N ALA A 206 -0.03 -20.84 9.10
CA ALA A 206 0.75 -19.64 9.32
C ALA A 206 2.18 -19.86 8.81
N TRP A 207 2.54 -19.19 7.71
CA TRP A 207 3.86 -19.36 7.07
C TRP A 207 4.48 -18.06 6.56
N LEU A 208 3.70 -16.98 6.44
CA LEU A 208 4.18 -15.72 5.90
C LEU A 208 4.67 -14.83 7.06
N PRO A 209 5.98 -14.61 7.23
CA PRO A 209 6.47 -13.73 8.28
C PRO A 209 6.04 -12.29 8.05
N ILE A 210 5.77 -11.58 9.15
CA ILE A 210 5.40 -10.18 9.14
C ILE A 210 6.24 -9.41 10.16
N LEU A 211 6.81 -8.29 9.74
CA LEU A 211 7.53 -7.36 10.60
C LEU A 211 6.72 -6.09 10.75
N HIS A 212 6.50 -5.65 11.99
CA HIS A 212 6.14 -4.28 12.32
C HIS A 212 7.34 -3.62 12.99
N THR A 213 7.82 -2.51 12.44
CA THR A 213 9.00 -1.79 12.97
C THR A 213 8.80 -0.28 12.86
N THR A 214 9.58 0.50 13.60
CA THR A 214 9.49 1.97 13.59
C THR A 214 10.90 2.54 13.50
N TYR A 215 11.09 3.52 12.61
CA TYR A 215 12.32 4.27 12.47
C TYR A 215 11.96 5.75 12.32
N ASP A 216 12.58 6.61 13.11
CA ASP A 216 12.24 8.02 13.23
C ASP A 216 10.74 8.18 13.53
N HIS A 217 10.00 8.89 12.67
CA HIS A 217 8.54 9.06 12.75
C HIS A 217 7.76 8.10 11.83
N TRP A 218 8.47 7.19 11.14
CA TRP A 218 7.86 6.25 10.21
C TRP A 218 7.64 4.90 10.86
N HIS A 219 6.42 4.41 10.73
CA HIS A 219 6.05 3.05 11.07
C HIS A 219 5.97 2.20 9.81
N PHE A 220 6.51 1.00 9.86
CA PHE A 220 6.60 0.09 8.74
C PHE A 220 5.93 -1.24 9.04
N THR A 221 5.29 -1.80 8.01
CA THR A 221 4.91 -3.20 7.96
C THR A 221 5.58 -3.83 6.76
N ALA A 222 6.37 -4.90 6.96
CA ALA A 222 7.05 -5.61 5.89
C ALA A 222 6.64 -7.09 5.87
N LEU A 223 6.39 -7.61 4.67
CA LEU A 223 6.13 -9.02 4.41
C LEU A 223 6.55 -9.39 2.99
N TYR A 224 6.73 -10.68 2.71
CA TYR A 224 7.00 -11.14 1.35
C TYR A 224 5.73 -11.00 0.49
N SER A 225 5.90 -10.63 -0.78
CA SER A 225 4.79 -10.58 -1.74
C SER A 225 4.17 -11.98 -1.89
N ASN A 226 2.87 -12.08 -1.60
CA ASN A 226 2.07 -13.30 -1.77
C ASN A 226 1.16 -13.22 -3.01
N THR A 227 1.60 -12.49 -4.03
CA THR A 227 0.85 -12.33 -5.29
C THR A 227 1.04 -13.55 -6.21
N ALA A 228 0.10 -13.77 -7.14
CA ALA A 228 0.21 -14.84 -8.14
C ALA A 228 1.55 -14.77 -8.91
N ARG A 229 2.00 -13.55 -9.24
CA ARG A 229 3.26 -13.33 -9.95
C ARG A 229 4.46 -13.72 -9.10
N ALA A 230 4.48 -13.36 -7.83
CA ALA A 230 5.57 -13.76 -6.93
C ALA A 230 5.69 -15.29 -6.85
N HIS A 231 4.57 -16.02 -6.78
CA HIS A 231 4.56 -17.49 -6.85
C HIS A 231 5.08 -18.01 -8.20
N ASN A 232 4.54 -17.50 -9.31
CA ASN A 232 4.91 -17.95 -10.66
C ASN A 232 6.40 -17.75 -10.98
N LEU A 233 7.02 -16.69 -10.44
CA LEU A 233 8.43 -16.39 -10.66
C LEU A 233 9.35 -16.94 -9.56
N ASN A 234 8.80 -17.70 -8.60
CA ASN A 234 9.51 -18.19 -7.43
C ASN A 234 10.23 -17.06 -6.63
N ARG A 235 9.51 -15.96 -6.40
CA ARG A 235 9.98 -14.74 -5.72
C ARG A 235 9.32 -14.46 -4.38
N VAL A 236 8.58 -15.43 -3.84
CA VAL A 236 7.88 -15.36 -2.54
C VAL A 236 8.81 -15.27 -1.32
N HIS A 237 10.13 -15.35 -1.52
CA HIS A 237 11.15 -15.10 -0.50
C HIS A 237 12.15 -14.00 -0.91
N ASP A 238 11.87 -13.31 -2.02
CA ASP A 238 12.72 -12.27 -2.61
C ASP A 238 12.03 -10.91 -2.61
N TRP A 239 10.77 -10.84 -3.06
CA TRP A 239 10.03 -9.59 -3.15
C TRP A 239 9.44 -9.25 -1.80
N VAL A 240 9.85 -8.11 -1.24
CA VAL A 240 9.38 -7.62 0.05
C VAL A 240 8.49 -6.41 -0.20
N VAL A 241 7.25 -6.49 0.24
CA VAL A 241 6.31 -5.37 0.21
C VAL A 241 6.44 -4.65 1.55
N ILE A 242 6.80 -3.37 1.48
CA ILE A 242 7.00 -2.51 2.65
C ILE A 242 5.95 -1.42 2.63
N TYR A 243 4.98 -1.53 3.52
CA TYR A 243 4.02 -0.48 3.83
C TYR A 243 4.65 0.46 4.85
N PHE A 244 4.38 1.75 4.72
CA PHE A 244 4.80 2.74 5.70
C PHE A 244 3.69 3.74 5.95
N TYR A 245 3.69 4.30 7.15
CA TYR A 245 2.88 5.45 7.50
C TYR A 245 3.54 6.28 8.60
N ASP A 246 3.08 7.50 8.81
CA ASP A 246 3.51 8.34 9.92
C ASP A 246 2.35 8.97 10.70
N ASP A 247 2.70 9.78 11.70
CA ASP A 247 1.79 10.50 12.58
C ASP A 247 0.96 11.58 11.85
N HIS A 248 1.41 12.00 10.67
CA HIS A 248 0.67 12.92 9.80
C HIS A 248 -0.23 12.17 8.81
N HIS A 249 -0.44 10.87 9.02
CA HIS A 249 -1.25 9.99 8.19
C HIS A 249 -0.79 9.93 6.72
N ARG A 250 0.46 10.30 6.45
CA ARG A 250 1.10 10.01 5.17
C ARG A 250 1.34 8.53 5.17
N GLU A 251 0.82 7.83 4.18
CA GLU A 251 0.99 6.39 4.04
C GLU A 251 1.23 6.03 2.59
N GLY A 252 1.94 4.92 2.40
CA GLY A 252 2.23 4.39 1.09
C GLY A 252 2.88 3.02 1.21
N GLN A 253 3.37 2.53 0.09
CA GLN A 253 4.15 1.31 0.06
C GLN A 253 5.16 1.34 -1.07
N HIS A 254 6.18 0.49 -0.92
CA HIS A 254 7.08 0.13 -2.00
C HIS A 254 7.37 -1.36 -1.97
N THR A 255 7.60 -1.93 -3.14
CA THR A 255 8.14 -3.29 -3.28
C THR A 255 9.65 -3.20 -3.44
N VAL A 256 10.40 -3.92 -2.62
CA VAL A 256 11.84 -4.11 -2.75
C VAL A 256 12.10 -5.47 -3.37
N VAL A 257 12.93 -5.51 -4.41
CA VAL A 257 13.24 -6.74 -5.14
C VAL A 257 14.73 -6.82 -5.45
N THR A 258 15.21 -8.03 -5.74
CA THR A 258 16.54 -8.20 -6.31
C THR A 258 16.47 -7.89 -7.80
N GLU A 259 17.22 -6.88 -8.25
CA GLU A 259 17.25 -6.50 -9.65
C GLU A 259 17.95 -7.56 -10.49
N THR A 260 17.38 -7.87 -11.65
CA THR A 260 17.83 -8.97 -12.51
C THR A 260 18.52 -8.48 -13.78
N HIS A 261 18.37 -7.20 -14.11
CA HIS A 261 18.90 -6.59 -15.33
C HIS A 261 19.48 -5.20 -15.10
N GLY A 262 20.28 -4.71 -16.06
CA GLY A 262 20.82 -3.35 -16.03
C GLY A 262 21.93 -3.14 -15.00
N LYS A 263 22.20 -1.86 -14.68
CA LYS A 263 23.32 -1.44 -13.84
C LYS A 263 23.21 -1.85 -12.37
N LEU A 264 22.01 -2.14 -11.89
CA LEU A 264 21.73 -2.55 -10.52
C LEU A 264 21.59 -4.07 -10.38
N LYS A 265 21.93 -4.86 -11.41
CA LYS A 265 21.77 -6.32 -11.38
C LYS A 265 22.44 -6.93 -10.14
N GLY A 266 21.68 -7.67 -9.35
CA GLY A 266 22.10 -8.28 -8.09
C GLY A 266 21.79 -7.45 -6.85
N GLU A 267 21.51 -6.16 -7.00
CA GLU A 267 21.23 -5.26 -5.88
C GLU A 267 19.75 -5.27 -5.48
N ARG A 268 19.49 -4.85 -4.23
CA ARG A 268 18.13 -4.62 -3.72
C ARG A 268 17.64 -3.26 -4.21
N VAL A 269 16.51 -3.24 -4.90
CA VAL A 269 15.99 -2.02 -5.54
C VAL A 269 14.57 -1.75 -5.10
N VAL A 270 14.33 -0.51 -4.67
CA VAL A 270 12.99 0.01 -4.35
C VAL A 270 12.28 0.36 -5.65
N ARG A 271 11.21 -0.39 -5.98
CA ARG A 271 10.44 -0.15 -7.21
C ARG A 271 9.76 1.21 -7.18
N GLY A 272 9.87 1.94 -8.28
CA GLY A 272 9.46 3.34 -8.34
C GLY A 272 10.61 4.33 -8.14
N ARG A 273 11.73 3.89 -7.56
CA ARG A 273 12.83 4.74 -7.08
C ARG A 273 14.20 4.24 -7.54
N GLU A 274 14.24 3.61 -8.71
CA GLU A 274 15.47 3.09 -9.31
C GLU A 274 16.58 4.15 -9.49
N PRO A 275 16.28 5.42 -9.89
CA PRO A 275 17.31 6.46 -9.98
C PRO A 275 17.98 6.78 -8.64
N GLU A 276 17.24 6.75 -7.54
CA GLU A 276 17.78 6.98 -6.19
C GLU A 276 18.59 5.77 -5.72
N CYS A 277 18.14 4.55 -6.03
CA CYS A 277 18.92 3.33 -5.78
C CYS A 277 20.27 3.37 -6.52
N LEU A 278 20.28 3.81 -7.78
CA LEU A 278 21.51 4.00 -8.56
C LEU A 278 22.51 4.94 -7.88
N GLN A 279 22.05 5.99 -7.21
CA GLN A 279 22.93 6.92 -6.49
C GLN A 279 23.55 6.28 -5.24
N ILE A 280 22.80 5.41 -4.54
CA ILE A 280 23.28 4.68 -3.36
C ILE A 280 24.35 3.65 -3.75
N TYR A 281 24.13 2.93 -4.85
CA TYR A 281 25.05 1.88 -5.32
C TYR A 281 26.15 2.40 -6.26
N ALA A 282 26.12 3.68 -6.65
CA ALA A 282 27.19 4.25 -7.44
C ALA A 282 28.50 4.18 -6.64
N PRO A 283 29.59 3.65 -7.21
CA PRO A 283 30.88 3.69 -6.53
C PRO A 283 31.21 5.15 -6.24
N ALA A 284 31.63 5.43 -5.00
CA ALA A 284 32.11 6.75 -4.63
C ALA A 284 33.16 7.17 -5.66
N SER A 285 32.91 8.27 -6.38
CA SER A 285 33.83 8.81 -7.37
C SER A 285 35.20 8.93 -6.72
N THR A 286 36.15 8.06 -7.08
CA THR A 286 37.53 8.20 -6.65
C THR A 286 38.01 9.54 -7.19
N GLY A 287 38.09 10.54 -6.32
CA GLY A 287 38.61 11.85 -6.65
C GLY A 287 40.01 11.68 -7.26
N ARG A 288 40.19 12.20 -8.46
CA ARG A 288 41.51 12.53 -9.01
C ARG A 288 41.82 13.97 -8.69
#